data_AF-Q0HUJ2-F1
#
_entry.id   AF-Q0HUJ2-F1
#
_cell.length_a   1.000
_cell.length_b   1.000
_cell.length_c   1.000
_cell.angle_alpha   90.00
_cell.angle_beta   90.00
_cell.angle_gamma   90.00
#
_symmetry.space_group_name_H-M   'P 1'
#
loop_
_entity.id
_entity.type
_entity.pdbx_description
1 polymer ?
#
loop_
_entity_poly.entity_id
_entity_poly.type
_entity_poly.pdbx_seq_one_letter_code
_entity_poly.pdbx_strand_id
1 'polypeptide(L)'
;MIVKLQCYCLSECDEVEMSSWEQRRDYLTQVALRSLRGHKTFDLCRSHLVQVSQISKGTIYNHFTTEADLIVAVASAQYDEWLCAAKQDALRYPDPFSRFLYHHCYRLHQVLSQQRFVIERIMPNQTLLFEATESCRQRFEKICDEYTQWNRNTISEVGDIPGFNRTELVMDYLRGAMINSDDSNRQANDIQLYCQFSYALTQLMGHSDKRIPTEGVFANWLSNLPSGAAELSAA
;
A
#
# COMPACT_ATOMS: atom_id res chain seq x y z
N MET A 1 17.54 13.15 24.49
CA MET A 1 17.40 14.07 23.35
C MET A 1 16.67 13.29 22.26
N ILE A 2 15.34 13.40 22.22
CA ILE A 2 14.48 12.58 21.37
C ILE A 2 14.26 13.35 20.07
N VAL A 3 14.84 12.86 18.97
CA VAL A 3 14.53 13.32 17.62
C VAL A 3 13.13 12.83 17.31
N LYS A 4 12.17 13.75 17.21
CA LYS A 4 10.82 13.46 16.70
C LYS A 4 10.94 13.09 15.22
N LEU A 5 10.85 11.80 14.89
CA LEU A 5 10.59 11.35 13.53
C LEU A 5 9.08 11.35 13.31
N GLN A 6 8.59 12.51 12.91
CA GLN A 6 7.25 12.68 12.35
C GLN A 6 7.26 11.96 10.99
N CYS A 7 6.41 10.95 10.79
CA CYS A 7 6.13 10.39 9.47
C CYS A 7 5.32 11.42 8.66
N TYR A 8 6.01 12.43 8.15
CA TYR A 8 5.62 13.11 6.93
C TYR A 8 6.49 12.55 5.82
N CYS A 9 5.90 11.77 4.91
CA CYS A 9 6.47 11.68 3.57
C CYS A 9 6.22 13.02 2.87
N LEU A 10 6.99 14.02 3.29
CA LEU A 10 7.35 15.16 2.44
C LEU A 10 8.80 14.87 2.08
N SER A 11 8.99 14.06 1.04
CA SER A 11 10.26 14.08 0.32
C SER A 11 10.52 15.52 -0.11
N GLU A 12 11.78 15.94 -0.09
CA GLU A 12 12.30 17.14 -0.75
C GLU A 12 11.98 17.12 -2.25
N CYS A 13 10.72 17.36 -2.58
CA CYS A 13 10.19 17.75 -3.85
C CYS A 13 9.50 19.06 -3.53
N ASP A 14 9.88 20.14 -4.22
CA ASP A 14 9.30 21.49 -4.19
C ASP A 14 8.17 21.70 -3.18
N GLU A 15 8.31 22.65 -2.25
CA GLU A 15 7.22 23.16 -1.42
C GLU A 15 6.05 23.65 -2.31
N VAL A 16 5.26 22.72 -2.84
CA VAL A 16 3.97 22.97 -3.45
C VAL A 16 3.05 23.05 -2.26
N GLU A 17 2.75 24.28 -1.86
CA GLU A 17 1.72 24.61 -0.90
C GLU A 17 0.43 23.87 -1.31
N MET A 18 0.14 22.75 -0.64
CA MET A 18 -1.02 21.93 -0.98
C MET A 18 -2.28 22.78 -0.82
N SER A 19 -3.07 22.85 -1.87
CA SER A 19 -4.27 23.67 -1.84
C SER A 19 -5.24 23.16 -0.76
N SER A 20 -6.02 24.06 -0.16
CA SER A 20 -7.06 23.67 0.82
C SER A 20 -8.07 22.64 0.25
N TRP A 21 -8.17 22.56 -1.07
CA TRP A 21 -8.98 21.58 -1.78
C TRP A 21 -8.38 20.17 -1.73
N GLU A 22 -7.07 20.03 -1.98
CA GLU A 22 -6.36 18.76 -1.94
C GLU A 22 -6.31 18.21 -0.51
N GLN A 23 -5.99 19.06 0.45
CA GLN A 23 -5.98 18.69 1.88
C GLN A 23 -7.32 18.08 2.31
N ARG A 24 -8.44 18.67 1.86
CA ARG A 24 -9.78 18.16 2.16
C ARG A 24 -10.08 16.84 1.46
N ARG A 25 -9.67 16.70 0.20
CA ARG A 25 -9.82 15.44 -0.54
C ARG A 25 -9.03 14.32 0.12
N ASP A 26 -7.80 14.59 0.56
CA ASP A 26 -6.95 13.62 1.25
C ASP A 26 -7.57 13.23 2.60
N TYR A 27 -8.08 14.20 3.37
CA TYR A 27 -8.84 13.91 4.59
C TYR A 27 -10.02 12.98 4.34
N LEU A 28 -10.86 13.27 3.34
CA LEU A 28 -12.01 12.44 3.01
C LEU A 28 -11.60 11.03 2.55
N THR A 29 -10.49 10.92 1.81
CA THR A 29 -9.93 9.65 1.37
C THR A 29 -9.43 8.83 2.56
N GLN A 30 -8.81 9.48 3.56
CA GLN A 30 -8.39 8.82 4.80
C GLN A 30 -9.58 8.36 5.64
N VAL A 31 -10.66 9.14 5.69
CA VAL A 31 -11.92 8.72 6.33
C VAL A 31 -12.51 7.50 5.61
N ALA A 32 -12.48 7.48 4.28
CA ALA A 32 -12.91 6.34 3.48
C ALA A 32 -12.09 5.08 3.78
N LEU A 33 -10.75 5.18 3.76
CA LEU A 33 -9.83 4.08 4.10
C LEU A 33 -10.11 3.49 5.49
N ARG A 34 -10.36 4.33 6.49
CA ARG A 34 -10.71 3.88 7.85
C ARG A 34 -12.07 3.17 7.89
N SER A 35 -13.04 3.69 7.14
CA SER A 35 -14.39 3.13 7.07
C SER A 35 -14.44 1.77 6.37
N LEU A 36 -13.43 1.46 5.55
CA LEU A 36 -13.29 0.20 4.82
C LEU A 36 -12.48 -0.89 5.58
N ARG A 37 -12.00 -0.61 6.80
CA ARG A 37 -11.23 -1.59 7.58
C ARG A 37 -12.10 -2.79 7.94
N GLY A 38 -11.59 -3.99 7.66
CA GLY A 38 -12.31 -5.26 7.89
C GLY A 38 -13.32 -5.61 6.80
N HIS A 39 -13.56 -4.71 5.84
CA HIS A 39 -14.46 -5.00 4.74
C HIS A 39 -13.74 -5.85 3.69
N LYS A 40 -14.48 -6.75 3.03
CA LYS A 40 -13.97 -7.60 1.93
C LYS A 40 -14.39 -7.12 0.54
N THR A 41 -15.31 -6.16 0.49
CA THR A 41 -15.86 -5.56 -0.72
C THR A 41 -15.87 -4.04 -0.59
N PHE A 42 -15.87 -3.30 -1.70
CA PHE A 42 -16.16 -1.86 -1.64
C PHE A 42 -17.68 -1.67 -1.52
N ASP A 43 -18.14 -1.37 -0.33
CA ASP A 43 -19.54 -1.02 -0.04
C ASP A 43 -19.68 0.43 0.44
N LEU A 44 -18.60 1.20 0.37
CA LEU A 44 -18.59 2.62 0.72
C LEU A 44 -19.06 3.48 -0.45
N CYS A 45 -20.11 4.26 -0.24
CA CYS A 45 -20.58 5.27 -1.18
C CYS A 45 -20.29 6.68 -0.64
N ARG A 46 -20.32 7.68 -1.52
CA ARG A 46 -20.18 9.11 -1.13
C ARG A 46 -21.17 9.55 -0.05
N SER A 47 -22.38 8.98 -0.01
CA SER A 47 -23.38 9.24 1.04
C SER A 47 -22.91 8.80 2.43
N HIS A 48 -22.17 7.70 2.53
CA HIS A 48 -21.63 7.20 3.80
C HIS A 48 -20.61 8.21 4.36
N LEU A 49 -19.80 8.83 3.50
CA LEU A 49 -18.83 9.86 3.91
C LEU A 49 -19.47 11.07 4.58
N VAL A 50 -20.70 11.43 4.24
CA VAL A 50 -21.41 12.57 4.87
C VAL A 50 -21.55 12.34 6.37
N GLN A 51 -21.92 11.13 6.76
CA GLN A 51 -22.16 10.78 8.16
C GLN A 51 -20.86 10.72 8.96
N VAL A 52 -19.81 10.16 8.39
CA VAL A 52 -18.54 9.92 9.10
C VAL A 52 -17.58 11.10 9.09
N SER A 53 -17.69 12.03 8.11
CA SER A 53 -16.74 13.15 7.98
C SER A 53 -17.23 14.48 8.54
N GLN A 54 -18.53 14.60 8.84
CA GLN A 54 -19.20 15.87 9.18
C GLN A 54 -19.05 16.97 8.10
N ILE A 55 -18.73 16.58 6.86
CA ILE A 55 -18.65 17.48 5.71
C ILE A 55 -19.97 17.43 4.93
N SER A 56 -20.38 18.59 4.39
CA SER A 56 -21.62 18.69 3.63
C SER A 56 -21.65 17.76 2.42
N LYS A 57 -22.84 17.24 2.08
CA LYS A 57 -23.06 16.42 0.89
C LYS A 57 -22.55 17.11 -0.38
N GLY A 58 -22.86 18.40 -0.56
CA GLY A 58 -22.40 19.15 -1.74
C GLY A 58 -20.87 19.18 -1.86
N THR A 59 -20.16 19.34 -0.74
CA THR A 59 -18.70 19.33 -0.73
C THR A 59 -18.12 17.97 -1.09
N ILE A 60 -18.66 16.87 -0.54
CA ILE A 60 -18.19 15.51 -0.86
C ILE A 60 -18.37 15.21 -2.36
N TYR A 61 -19.53 15.54 -2.92
CA TYR A 61 -19.84 15.30 -4.33
C TYR A 61 -19.00 16.18 -5.28
N ASN A 62 -18.48 17.31 -4.78
CA ASN A 62 -17.53 18.14 -5.51
C ASN A 62 -16.10 17.56 -5.49
N HIS A 63 -15.71 16.82 -4.45
CA HIS A 63 -14.42 16.14 -4.38
C HIS A 63 -14.40 14.78 -5.08
N PHE A 64 -15.56 14.10 -5.10
CA PHE A 64 -15.77 12.82 -5.80
C PHE A 64 -17.01 12.93 -6.68
N THR A 65 -16.79 13.19 -7.97
CA THR A 65 -17.85 13.44 -8.96
C THR A 65 -18.63 12.15 -9.25
N THR A 66 -17.95 11.02 -9.22
CA THR A 66 -18.53 9.67 -9.37
C THR A 66 -18.20 8.79 -8.16
N GLU A 67 -18.86 7.63 -8.03
CA GLU A 67 -18.42 6.63 -7.03
C GLU A 67 -17.05 6.03 -7.41
N ALA A 68 -16.77 5.92 -8.72
CA ALA A 68 -15.47 5.49 -9.20
C ALA A 68 -14.35 6.44 -8.75
N ASP A 69 -14.57 7.77 -8.73
CA ASP A 69 -13.60 8.72 -8.17
C ASP A 69 -13.22 8.40 -6.72
N LEU A 70 -14.18 7.99 -5.89
CA LEU A 70 -13.93 7.61 -4.50
C LEU A 70 -13.08 6.33 -4.44
N ILE A 71 -13.47 5.29 -5.18
CA ILE A 71 -12.73 4.02 -5.19
C ILE A 71 -11.30 4.23 -5.69
N VAL A 72 -11.15 4.96 -6.80
CA VAL A 72 -9.84 5.27 -7.40
C VAL A 72 -9.00 6.13 -6.47
N ALA A 73 -9.58 7.12 -5.78
CA ALA A 73 -8.85 7.92 -4.80
C ALA A 73 -8.33 7.10 -3.61
N VAL A 74 -9.15 6.18 -3.08
CA VAL A 74 -8.74 5.27 -2.00
C VAL A 74 -7.59 4.37 -2.48
N ALA A 75 -7.70 3.82 -3.69
CA ALA A 75 -6.62 3.03 -4.29
C ALA A 75 -5.35 3.87 -4.49
N SER A 76 -5.45 5.09 -5.02
CA SER A 76 -4.30 5.99 -5.19
C SER A 76 -3.61 6.29 -3.86
N ALA A 77 -4.36 6.57 -2.80
CA ALA A 77 -3.78 6.85 -1.48
C ALA A 77 -3.03 5.65 -0.92
N GLN A 78 -3.54 4.43 -1.14
CA GLN A 78 -2.87 3.21 -0.69
C GLN A 78 -1.59 2.91 -1.49
N TYR A 79 -1.61 3.10 -2.82
CA TYR A 79 -0.42 2.98 -3.66
C TYR A 79 0.63 4.04 -3.32
N ASP A 80 0.20 5.26 -3.01
CA ASP A 80 1.09 6.34 -2.59
C ASP A 80 1.77 6.02 -1.26
N GLU A 81 1.03 5.49 -0.28
CA GLU A 81 1.59 5.00 0.99
C GLU A 81 2.65 3.92 0.75
N TRP A 82 2.38 2.98 -0.16
CA TRP A 82 3.34 1.92 -0.50
C TRP A 82 4.58 2.45 -1.20
N LEU A 83 4.43 3.36 -2.16
CA LEU A 83 5.56 3.97 -2.85
C LEU A 83 6.42 4.80 -1.88
N CYS A 84 5.78 5.54 -0.99
CA CYS A 84 6.42 6.27 0.09
C CYS A 84 7.25 5.35 0.99
N ALA A 85 6.66 4.24 1.45
CA ALA A 85 7.37 3.23 2.24
C ALA A 85 8.54 2.62 1.45
N ALA A 86 8.34 2.26 0.19
CA ALA A 86 9.37 1.73 -0.70
C ALA A 86 10.59 2.66 -0.86
N LYS A 87 10.35 3.97 -0.97
CA LYS A 87 11.41 5.00 -1.01
C LYS A 87 12.19 5.05 0.31
N GLN A 88 11.52 4.96 1.45
CA GLN A 88 12.18 4.91 2.77
C GLN A 88 12.97 3.61 2.97
N ASP A 89 12.43 2.49 2.50
CA ASP A 89 13.07 1.18 2.59
C ASP A 89 14.38 1.14 1.79
N ALA A 90 14.48 1.90 0.69
CA ALA A 90 15.72 2.07 -0.06
C ALA A 90 16.85 2.73 0.73
N LEU A 91 16.51 3.60 1.69
CA LEU A 91 17.49 4.20 2.60
C LEU A 91 17.85 3.25 3.75
N ARG A 92 16.89 2.47 4.24
CA ARG A 92 17.05 1.59 5.40
C ARG A 92 17.76 0.27 5.06
N TYR A 93 17.51 -0.27 3.87
CA TYR A 93 18.03 -1.55 3.41
C TYR A 93 18.75 -1.39 2.06
N PRO A 94 20.09 -1.19 2.07
CA PRO A 94 20.85 -1.03 0.84
C PRO A 94 20.89 -2.30 -0.03
N ASP A 95 20.82 -3.48 0.59
CA ASP A 95 20.72 -4.74 -0.14
C ASP A 95 19.33 -4.88 -0.80
N PRO A 96 19.23 -4.92 -2.14
CA PRO A 96 17.94 -4.90 -2.83
C PRO A 96 17.09 -6.13 -2.51
N PHE A 97 17.71 -7.27 -2.20
CA PHE A 97 17.00 -8.51 -1.88
C PHE A 97 16.31 -8.40 -0.52
N SER A 98 17.06 -8.01 0.52
CA SER A 98 16.52 -7.76 1.86
C SER A 98 15.49 -6.63 1.85
N ARG A 99 15.73 -5.57 1.09
CA ARG A 99 14.78 -4.46 0.89
C ARG A 99 13.45 -4.94 0.33
N PHE A 100 13.49 -5.74 -0.74
CA PHE A 100 12.29 -6.25 -1.39
C PHE A 100 11.48 -7.16 -0.44
N LEU A 101 12.17 -8.08 0.26
CA LEU A 101 11.52 -8.96 1.22
C LEU A 101 10.93 -8.19 2.40
N TYR A 102 11.67 -7.23 2.97
CA TYR A 102 11.18 -6.38 4.05
C TYR A 102 9.93 -5.61 3.64
N HIS A 103 9.99 -4.92 2.49
CA HIS A 103 8.91 -4.06 2.00
C HIS A 103 7.59 -4.83 1.89
N HIS A 104 7.63 -6.02 1.27
CA HIS A 104 6.43 -6.82 1.07
C HIS A 104 5.98 -7.54 2.33
N CYS A 105 6.89 -7.91 3.24
CA CYS A 105 6.51 -8.39 4.58
C CYS A 105 5.81 -7.30 5.39
N TYR A 106 6.30 -6.05 5.32
CA TYR A 106 5.66 -4.90 5.94
C TYR A 106 4.26 -4.67 5.38
N ARG A 107 4.10 -4.68 4.05
CA ARG A 107 2.77 -4.58 3.42
C ARG A 107 1.81 -5.67 3.89
N LEU A 108 2.26 -6.94 3.91
CA LEU A 108 1.44 -8.06 4.39
C LEU A 108 1.04 -7.86 5.85
N HIS A 109 1.97 -7.40 6.69
CA HIS A 109 1.68 -7.08 8.07
C HIS A 109 0.65 -5.95 8.19
N GLN A 110 0.75 -4.87 7.42
CA GLN A 110 -0.23 -3.78 7.43
C GLN A 110 -1.63 -4.28 7.02
N VAL A 111 -1.70 -5.10 5.97
CA VAL A 111 -2.95 -5.68 5.48
C VAL A 111 -3.63 -6.51 6.57
N LEU A 112 -2.88 -7.38 7.25
CA LEU A 112 -3.41 -8.25 8.31
C LEU A 112 -3.73 -7.51 9.62
N SER A 113 -2.81 -6.66 10.09
CA SER A 113 -2.96 -5.96 11.38
C SER A 113 -3.99 -4.84 11.34
N GLN A 114 -4.15 -4.17 10.19
CA GLN A 114 -5.07 -3.05 10.02
C GLN A 114 -6.31 -3.41 9.21
N GLN A 115 -6.44 -4.68 8.81
CA GLN A 115 -7.55 -5.24 8.06
C GLN A 115 -7.85 -4.46 6.75
N ARG A 116 -6.80 -4.10 6.01
CA ARG A 116 -6.88 -3.29 4.78
C ARG A 116 -6.94 -4.15 3.51
N PHE A 117 -7.95 -5.01 3.39
CA PHE A 117 -8.06 -6.01 2.33
C PHE A 117 -8.72 -5.51 1.04
N VAL A 118 -9.55 -4.47 1.17
CA VAL A 118 -10.46 -3.99 0.12
C VAL A 118 -9.73 -3.67 -1.19
N ILE A 119 -8.63 -2.91 -1.13
CA ILE A 119 -7.91 -2.48 -2.34
C ILE A 119 -7.18 -3.62 -3.03
N GLU A 120 -6.60 -4.57 -2.29
CA GLU A 120 -5.97 -5.77 -2.87
C GLU A 120 -6.98 -6.60 -3.68
N ARG A 121 -8.25 -6.63 -3.23
CA ARG A 121 -9.34 -7.36 -3.89
C ARG A 121 -9.88 -6.61 -5.10
N ILE A 122 -10.16 -5.32 -4.97
CA ILE A 122 -10.84 -4.56 -6.03
C ILE A 122 -9.91 -4.24 -7.18
N MET A 123 -8.72 -3.70 -6.88
CA MET A 123 -7.74 -3.14 -7.83
C MET A 123 -8.38 -2.46 -9.05
N PRO A 124 -8.39 -1.12 -9.16
CA PRO A 124 -9.06 -0.42 -10.26
C PRO A 124 -8.76 -1.04 -11.63
N ASN A 125 -9.80 -1.61 -12.24
CA ASN A 125 -9.73 -2.18 -13.59
C ASN A 125 -10.13 -1.12 -14.64
N GLN A 126 -9.95 -1.43 -15.92
CA GLN A 126 -10.24 -0.48 -17.00
C GLN A 126 -11.68 0.06 -16.98
N THR A 127 -12.66 -0.78 -16.61
CA THR A 127 -14.06 -0.34 -16.48
C THR A 127 -14.21 0.73 -15.40
N LEU A 128 -13.65 0.49 -14.21
CA LEU A 128 -13.70 1.46 -13.12
C LEU A 128 -12.95 2.75 -13.46
N LEU A 129 -11.78 2.63 -14.11
CA LEU A 129 -11.00 3.79 -14.52
C LEU A 129 -11.71 4.63 -15.59
N PHE A 130 -12.53 4.01 -16.44
CA PHE A 130 -13.34 4.70 -17.44
C PHE A 130 -14.49 5.51 -16.80
N GLU A 131 -15.01 5.04 -15.67
CA GLU A 131 -16.07 5.72 -14.89
C GLU A 131 -15.53 6.83 -13.96
N ALA A 132 -14.22 6.84 -13.72
CA ALA A 132 -13.56 7.89 -12.96
C ALA A 132 -13.32 9.13 -13.83
N THR A 133 -13.29 10.29 -13.19
CA THR A 133 -12.86 11.53 -13.85
C THR A 133 -11.40 11.45 -14.30
N GLU A 134 -11.07 12.19 -15.35
CA GLU A 134 -9.73 12.21 -15.95
C GLU A 134 -8.63 12.45 -14.90
N SER A 135 -8.83 13.44 -14.02
CA SER A 135 -7.85 13.80 -13.00
C SER A 135 -7.61 12.68 -11.98
N CYS A 136 -8.67 11.97 -11.57
CA CYS A 136 -8.56 10.81 -10.69
C CYS A 136 -7.83 9.66 -11.38
N ARG A 137 -8.19 9.37 -12.64
CA ARG A 137 -7.57 8.31 -13.43
C ARG A 137 -6.08 8.55 -13.62
N GLN A 138 -5.69 9.75 -14.10
CA GLN A 138 -4.29 10.10 -14.33
C GLN A 138 -3.45 10.02 -13.06
N ARG A 139 -3.99 10.47 -11.91
CA ARG A 139 -3.30 10.35 -10.61
C ARG A 139 -3.06 8.88 -10.24
N PHE A 140 -4.06 8.03 -10.42
CA PHE A 140 -3.93 6.60 -10.13
C PHE A 140 -2.95 5.90 -11.07
N GLU A 141 -3.06 6.12 -12.39
CA GLU A 141 -2.16 5.53 -13.38
C GLU A 141 -0.71 5.90 -13.09
N LYS A 142 -0.44 7.18 -12.82
CA LYS A 142 0.89 7.66 -12.44
C LYS A 142 1.46 6.92 -11.22
N ILE A 143 0.72 6.89 -10.10
CA ILE A 143 1.24 6.28 -8.86
C ILE A 143 1.37 4.75 -8.97
N CYS A 144 0.44 4.11 -9.70
CA CYS A 144 0.48 2.68 -9.98
C CYS A 144 1.70 2.33 -10.84
N ASP A 145 1.97 3.12 -11.88
CA ASP A 145 3.13 2.95 -12.76
C ASP A 145 4.44 3.18 -12.00
N GLU A 146 4.54 4.21 -11.17
CA GLU A 146 5.72 4.47 -10.34
C GLU A 146 6.00 3.30 -9.38
N TYR A 147 4.97 2.79 -8.71
CA TYR A 147 5.14 1.64 -7.80
C TYR A 147 5.48 0.35 -8.55
N THR A 148 4.87 0.12 -9.71
CA THR A 148 5.19 -1.01 -10.58
C THR A 148 6.63 -0.93 -11.08
N GLN A 149 7.09 0.26 -11.46
CA GLN A 149 8.45 0.50 -11.89
C GLN A 149 9.45 0.29 -10.74
N TRP A 150 9.13 0.71 -9.52
CA TRP A 150 9.97 0.44 -8.35
C TRP A 150 10.15 -1.06 -8.09
N ASN A 151 9.06 -1.85 -8.20
CA ASN A 151 9.13 -3.31 -8.07
C ASN A 151 10.00 -3.92 -9.15
N ARG A 152 9.79 -3.53 -10.42
CA ARG A 152 10.60 -4.00 -11.55
C ARG A 152 12.09 -3.70 -11.37
N ASN A 153 12.42 -2.45 -11.01
CA ASN A 153 13.79 -2.02 -10.80
C ASN A 153 14.44 -2.79 -9.66
N THR A 154 13.74 -2.93 -8.52
CA THR A 154 14.30 -3.66 -7.36
C THR A 154 14.53 -5.13 -7.69
N ILE A 155 13.63 -5.79 -8.42
CA ILE A 155 13.83 -7.18 -8.86
C ILE A 155 15.05 -7.31 -9.79
N SER A 156 15.21 -6.38 -10.75
CA SER A 156 16.38 -6.36 -11.63
C SER A 156 17.69 -6.11 -10.86
N GLU A 157 17.67 -5.24 -9.85
CA GLU A 157 18.81 -5.00 -8.95
C GLU A 157 19.18 -6.24 -8.10
N VAL A 158 18.21 -7.08 -7.72
CA VAL A 158 18.49 -8.38 -7.06
C VAL A 158 19.25 -9.31 -8.00
N GLY A 159 18.96 -9.22 -9.30
CA GLY A 159 19.61 -9.93 -10.40
C GLY A 159 18.59 -10.54 -11.36
N ASP A 160 18.74 -10.26 -12.66
CA ASP A 160 17.87 -10.81 -13.69
C ASP A 160 18.17 -12.28 -13.98
N ILE A 161 17.13 -13.12 -13.93
CA ILE A 161 17.21 -14.54 -14.28
C ILE A 161 16.32 -14.81 -15.49
N PRO A 162 16.90 -15.27 -16.62
CA PRO A 162 16.16 -15.44 -17.87
C PRO A 162 15.08 -16.53 -17.77
N GLY A 163 14.15 -16.50 -18.74
CA GLY A 163 13.16 -17.55 -18.98
C GLY A 163 11.72 -17.20 -18.62
N PHE A 164 11.48 -16.29 -17.67
CA PHE A 164 10.13 -15.87 -17.27
C PHE A 164 10.06 -14.37 -16.99
N ASN A 165 8.86 -13.78 -17.11
CA ASN A 165 8.59 -12.43 -16.61
C ASN A 165 8.48 -12.47 -15.08
N ARG A 166 9.63 -12.35 -14.41
CA ARG A 166 9.74 -12.47 -12.94
C ARG A 166 8.92 -11.41 -12.22
N THR A 167 8.90 -10.18 -12.74
CA THR A 167 8.11 -9.09 -12.16
C THR A 167 6.63 -9.44 -12.13
N GLU A 168 6.06 -9.85 -13.27
CA GLU A 168 4.64 -10.23 -13.35
C GLU A 168 4.29 -11.38 -12.41
N LEU A 169 5.09 -12.47 -12.43
CA LEU A 169 4.89 -13.63 -11.54
C LEU A 169 4.91 -13.25 -10.06
N VAL A 170 5.86 -12.39 -9.66
CA VAL A 170 5.98 -11.94 -8.27
C VAL A 170 4.81 -11.06 -7.89
N MET A 171 4.38 -10.12 -8.75
CA MET A 171 3.26 -9.23 -8.46
C MET A 171 1.93 -9.99 -8.36
N ASP A 172 1.69 -10.96 -9.23
CA ASP A 172 0.50 -11.83 -9.17
C ASP A 172 0.48 -12.65 -7.88
N TYR A 173 1.62 -13.24 -7.51
CA TYR A 173 1.75 -13.95 -6.24
C TYR A 173 1.52 -13.04 -5.04
N LEU A 174 2.10 -11.84 -5.01
CA LEU A 174 1.94 -10.89 -3.92
C LEU A 174 0.46 -10.57 -3.69
N ARG A 175 -0.26 -10.21 -4.75
CA ARG A 175 -1.69 -9.93 -4.66
C ARG A 175 -2.48 -11.14 -4.17
N GLY A 176 -2.23 -12.31 -4.75
CA GLY A 176 -2.88 -13.56 -4.35
C GLY A 176 -2.60 -13.93 -2.89
N ALA A 177 -1.37 -13.74 -2.42
CA ALA A 177 -0.97 -14.00 -1.04
C ALA A 177 -1.66 -13.06 -0.05
N MET A 178 -1.85 -11.77 -0.38
CA MET A 178 -2.61 -10.83 0.46
C MET A 178 -4.06 -11.29 0.63
N ILE A 179 -4.73 -11.64 -0.49
CA ILE A 179 -6.12 -12.09 -0.49
C ILE A 179 -6.28 -13.41 0.26
N ASN A 180 -5.40 -14.39 0.00
CA ASN A 180 -5.47 -15.70 0.65
C ASN A 180 -5.14 -15.66 2.14
N SER A 181 -4.25 -14.75 2.56
CA SER A 181 -3.90 -14.58 3.98
C SER A 181 -5.09 -14.05 4.78
N ASP A 182 -5.88 -13.14 4.19
CA ASP A 182 -7.16 -12.69 4.72
C ASP A 182 -8.18 -13.83 4.80
N ASP A 183 -8.42 -14.55 3.70
CA ASP A 183 -9.41 -15.64 3.67
C ASP A 183 -9.07 -16.80 4.61
N SER A 184 -7.77 -17.01 4.88
CA SER A 184 -7.28 -18.01 5.82
C SER A 184 -7.20 -17.50 7.28
N ASN A 185 -7.64 -16.28 7.58
CA ASN A 185 -7.56 -15.64 8.89
C ASN A 185 -6.15 -15.70 9.51
N ARG A 186 -5.11 -15.51 8.68
CA ARG A 186 -3.72 -15.50 9.15
C ARG A 186 -3.49 -14.33 10.11
N GLN A 187 -2.61 -14.55 11.09
CA GLN A 187 -2.32 -13.55 12.12
C GLN A 187 -1.10 -12.72 11.74
N ALA A 188 -1.16 -11.41 11.98
CA ALA A 188 -0.07 -10.48 11.64
C ALA A 188 1.22 -10.69 12.45
N ASN A 189 1.18 -11.47 13.53
CA ASN A 189 2.34 -11.81 14.36
C ASN A 189 2.88 -13.23 14.10
N ASP A 190 2.37 -13.93 13.08
CA ASP A 190 2.84 -15.26 12.68
C ASP A 190 4.17 -15.16 11.94
N ILE A 191 5.29 -15.37 12.63
CA ILE A 191 6.64 -15.33 12.03
C ILE A 191 6.76 -16.33 10.87
N GLN A 192 6.15 -17.51 10.99
CA GLN A 192 6.25 -18.57 9.98
C GLN A 192 5.62 -18.15 8.66
N LEU A 193 4.54 -17.37 8.71
CA LEU A 193 3.92 -16.76 7.53
C LEU A 193 4.94 -15.94 6.72
N TYR A 194 5.70 -15.06 7.40
CA TYR A 194 6.68 -14.19 6.73
C TYR A 194 7.87 -14.97 6.18
N CYS A 195 8.30 -16.04 6.87
CA CYS A 195 9.30 -16.96 6.35
C CYS A 195 8.84 -17.64 5.06
N GLN A 196 7.63 -18.22 5.05
CA GLN A 196 7.06 -18.90 3.88
C GLN A 196 6.83 -17.92 2.72
N PHE A 197 6.30 -16.74 3.04
CA PHE A 197 6.07 -15.68 2.09
C PHE A 197 7.38 -15.21 1.43
N SER A 198 8.41 -14.95 2.21
CA SER A 198 9.73 -14.53 1.70
C SER A 198 10.39 -15.64 0.89
N TYR A 199 10.29 -16.89 1.34
CA TYR A 199 10.79 -18.03 0.58
C TYR A 199 10.15 -18.10 -0.81
N ALA A 200 8.82 -17.98 -0.90
CA ALA A 200 8.12 -17.98 -2.18
C ALA A 200 8.56 -16.83 -3.09
N LEU A 201 8.71 -15.61 -2.56
CA LEU A 201 9.23 -14.47 -3.32
C LEU A 201 10.62 -14.74 -3.88
N THR A 202 11.51 -15.32 -3.07
CA THR A 202 12.86 -15.71 -3.49
C THR A 202 12.84 -16.71 -4.64
N GLN A 203 11.99 -17.74 -4.56
CA GLN A 203 11.84 -18.73 -5.64
C GLN A 203 11.26 -18.11 -6.91
N LEU A 204 10.24 -17.26 -6.79
CA LEU A 204 9.58 -16.63 -7.93
C LEU A 204 10.50 -15.66 -8.67
N MET A 205 11.35 -14.92 -7.94
CA MET A 205 12.42 -14.12 -8.53
C MET A 205 13.53 -14.97 -9.17
N GLY A 206 13.56 -16.29 -8.92
CA GLY A 206 14.50 -17.25 -9.50
C GLY A 206 15.75 -17.51 -8.66
N HIS A 207 15.89 -16.88 -7.50
CA HIS A 207 17.11 -16.89 -6.69
C HIS A 207 17.09 -17.98 -5.61
N SER A 208 16.86 -19.23 -6.00
CA SER A 208 16.70 -20.37 -5.08
C SER A 208 17.91 -20.64 -4.18
N ASP A 209 19.07 -20.14 -4.57
CA ASP A 209 20.36 -20.19 -3.88
C ASP A 209 20.51 -19.12 -2.80
N LYS A 210 19.79 -17.99 -2.90
CA LYS A 210 19.82 -16.92 -1.90
C LYS A 210 19.18 -17.39 -0.59
N ARG A 211 19.82 -17.06 0.52
CA ARG A 211 19.30 -17.32 1.87
C ARG A 211 18.34 -16.21 2.26
N ILE A 212 17.11 -16.58 2.59
CA ILE A 212 16.14 -15.65 3.20
C ILE A 212 16.56 -15.29 4.63
N PRO A 213 16.06 -14.17 5.18
CA PRO A 213 16.26 -13.81 6.58
C PRO A 213 15.85 -14.93 7.54
N THR A 214 16.47 -14.99 8.72
CA THR A 214 16.12 -15.96 9.76
C THR A 214 14.88 -15.52 10.52
N GLU A 215 14.23 -16.43 11.25
CA GLU A 215 13.10 -16.12 12.14
C GLU A 215 13.40 -14.96 13.10
N GLY A 216 14.63 -14.89 13.62
CA GLY A 216 15.06 -13.79 14.49
C GLY A 216 15.07 -12.43 13.78
N VAL A 217 15.42 -12.39 12.49
CA VAL A 217 15.34 -11.16 11.68
C VAL A 217 13.88 -10.77 11.43
N PHE A 218 13.00 -11.72 11.11
CA PHE A 218 11.58 -11.44 10.96
C PHE A 218 10.93 -10.95 12.27
N ALA A 219 11.25 -11.59 13.40
CA ALA A 219 10.80 -11.14 14.71
C ALA A 219 11.26 -9.71 15.01
N ASN A 220 12.51 -9.38 14.65
CA ASN A 220 13.03 -8.03 14.76
C ASN A 220 12.29 -7.05 13.85
N TRP A 221 12.03 -7.41 12.59
CA TRP A 221 11.26 -6.58 11.67
C TRP A 221 9.89 -6.27 12.25
N LEU A 222 9.12 -7.30 12.64
CA LEU A 222 7.78 -7.16 13.20
C LEU A 222 7.75 -6.27 14.46
N SER A 223 8.75 -6.41 15.33
CA SER A 223 8.86 -5.61 16.56
C SER A 223 9.21 -4.14 16.31
N ASN A 224 9.81 -3.83 15.16
CA ASN A 224 10.26 -2.49 14.77
C ASN A 224 9.49 -1.94 13.57
N LEU A 225 8.34 -2.51 13.23
CA LEU A 225 7.46 -1.94 12.24
C LEU A 225 6.90 -0.63 12.79
N PRO A 226 6.80 0.43 11.96
CA PRO A 226 6.13 1.65 12.36
C PRO A 226 4.72 1.30 12.84
N SER A 227 4.44 1.56 14.11
CA SER A 227 3.11 1.35 14.65
C SER A 227 2.15 2.28 13.91
N GLY A 228 1.30 1.74 13.05
CA GLY A 228 0.28 2.52 12.32
C GLY A 228 -0.85 3.07 13.21
N ALA A 229 -0.56 3.37 14.48
CA ALA A 229 -1.53 3.64 15.53
C ALA A 229 -1.09 4.71 16.56
N ALA A 230 -0.31 5.72 16.15
CA ALA A 230 -0.09 6.90 16.98
C ALA A 230 -0.70 8.15 16.32
N GLU A 231 -1.76 8.64 16.97
CA GLU A 231 -2.22 10.05 17.01
C GLU A 231 -2.92 10.64 15.78
N LEU A 232 -4.25 10.47 15.74
CA LEU A 232 -5.21 11.50 15.31
C LEU A 232 -6.52 11.39 16.13
N SER A 233 -6.39 11.18 17.45
CA SER A 233 -7.48 11.30 18.42
C SER A 233 -7.45 12.62 19.20
N ALA A 234 -6.81 13.65 18.64
CA ALA A 234 -6.75 14.97 19.24
C ALA A 234 -6.81 16.05 18.15
N ALA A 235 -8.02 16.28 17.62
CA ALA A 235 -8.54 17.57 17.17
C ALA A 235 -10.03 17.41 16.86
#